data_AF-A0A9P5DW93-F1
#
_entry.id   AF-A0A9P5DW93-F1
#
_cell.length_a   1.000
_cell.length_b   1.000
_cell.length_c   1.000
_cell.angle_alpha   90.00
_cell.angle_beta   90.00
_cell.angle_gamma   90.00
#
_symmetry.space_group_name_H-M   'P 1'
#
loop_
_entity.id
_entity.type
_entity.pdbx_description
1 polymer ?
#
loop_
_entity_poly.entity_id
_entity_poly.type
_entity_poly.pdbx_seq_one_letter_code
_entity_poly.pdbx_strand_id
1 'polypeptide(L)'
;MPSNIPPSSLGIEAASDNPAGQTKPKYVVSNSGHAAHPEDIIASCRALQAYVTKMQEDAERELREFDERIKARELAEKRRVAPGWLDSEMHILEPERTTPAQQQGAENGPENQNAQSGTNTNATEDQGAELDRVFGGMALK
;
A
#
# COMPACT_ATOMS: atom_id res chain seq x y z
N MET A 1 69.86 -11.74 27.25
CA MET A 1 68.90 -12.83 27.49
C MET A 1 67.52 -12.31 27.09
N PRO A 2 66.73 -13.02 26.25
CA PRO A 2 65.39 -12.58 25.87
C PRO A 2 64.43 -12.77 27.06
N SER A 3 63.56 -11.78 27.28
CA SER A 3 62.61 -11.74 28.41
C SER A 3 61.49 -12.78 28.25
N ASN A 4 61.16 -13.47 29.34
CA ASN A 4 60.23 -14.61 29.39
C ASN A 4 58.90 -14.25 30.09
N ILE A 5 58.48 -12.99 30.02
CA ILE A 5 57.24 -12.52 30.63
C ILE A 5 56.08 -12.79 29.65
N PRO A 6 55.03 -13.54 30.05
CA PRO A 6 53.86 -13.75 29.20
C PRO A 6 53.11 -12.43 28.97
N PRO A 7 52.49 -12.22 27.80
CA PRO A 7 51.69 -11.03 27.54
C PRO A 7 50.55 -10.93 28.57
N SER A 8 50.34 -9.72 29.10
CA SER A 8 49.31 -9.46 30.12
C SER A 8 47.90 -9.80 29.61
N SER A 9 47.09 -10.40 30.48
CA SER A 9 45.69 -10.78 30.24
C SER A 9 44.69 -9.62 30.30
N LEU A 10 45.14 -8.43 30.70
CA LEU A 10 44.50 -7.18 30.28
C LEU A 10 44.93 -6.96 28.84
N GLY A 11 44.02 -7.16 27.88
CA GLY A 11 44.26 -7.12 26.42
C GLY A 11 44.75 -5.79 25.88
N ILE A 12 45.90 -5.33 26.36
CA ILE A 12 46.69 -4.24 25.83
C ILE A 12 47.64 -4.93 24.85
N GLU A 13 47.15 -5.13 23.63
CA GLU A 13 48.02 -5.40 22.49
C GLU A 13 49.06 -4.27 22.46
N ALA A 14 50.33 -4.65 22.42
CA ALA A 14 51.47 -3.74 22.56
C ALA A 14 51.26 -2.47 21.74
N ALA A 15 51.39 -1.31 22.41
CA ALA A 15 51.24 0.00 21.81
C ALA A 15 52.17 0.15 20.59
N SER A 16 51.60 -0.02 19.40
CA SER A 16 52.20 0.45 18.16
C SER A 16 51.99 1.95 18.08
N ASP A 17 53.08 2.70 17.82
CA ASP A 17 53.20 4.16 17.86
C ASP A 17 52.43 4.89 16.73
N ASN A 18 51.39 4.25 16.18
CA ASN A 18 50.52 4.81 15.16
C ASN A 18 49.05 4.79 15.64
N PRO A 19 48.47 5.95 16.02
CA PRO A 19 47.12 6.02 16.58
C PRO A 19 46.00 5.64 15.60
N ALA A 20 46.30 5.56 14.29
CA ALA A 20 45.35 5.14 13.25
C ALA A 20 45.30 3.62 13.03
N GLY A 21 46.26 2.85 13.58
CA GLY A 21 46.40 1.42 13.35
C GLY A 21 46.10 0.52 14.55
N GLN A 22 45.75 1.10 15.71
CA GLN A 22 45.45 0.31 16.90
C GLN A 22 44.04 -0.28 16.81
N THR A 23 43.97 -1.61 16.81
CA THR A 23 42.73 -2.38 16.96
C THR A 23 42.06 -1.97 18.28
N LYS A 24 40.90 -1.30 18.20
CA LYS A 24 40.15 -0.89 19.39
C LYS A 24 39.89 -2.12 20.28
N PRO A 25 40.13 -2.05 21.60
CA PRO A 25 39.99 -3.20 22.47
C PRO A 25 38.53 -3.66 22.51
N LYS A 26 38.28 -4.92 22.16
CA LYS A 26 36.93 -5.50 22.14
C LYS A 26 36.62 -6.11 23.50
N TYR A 27 35.81 -5.42 24.30
CA TYR A 27 35.46 -5.86 25.65
C TYR A 27 33.99 -6.24 25.82
N VAL A 28 33.13 -5.97 24.84
CA VAL A 28 31.75 -6.43 24.86
C VAL A 28 31.70 -7.77 24.14
N VAL A 29 31.41 -8.85 24.86
CA VAL A 29 31.33 -10.20 24.32
C VAL A 29 29.88 -10.69 24.38
N SER A 30 29.33 -11.13 23.25
CA SER A 30 28.01 -11.77 23.19
C SER A 30 28.09 -13.24 23.59
N ASN A 31 26.97 -13.82 24.01
CA ASN A 31 26.87 -15.25 24.28
C ASN A 31 27.16 -16.14 23.05
N SER A 32 27.09 -15.56 21.84
CA SER A 32 27.47 -16.21 20.58
C SER A 32 28.97 -16.16 20.27
N GLY A 33 29.78 -15.56 21.15
CA GLY A 33 31.24 -15.46 20.98
C GLY A 33 31.70 -14.26 20.13
N HIS A 34 30.81 -13.33 19.78
CA HIS A 34 31.19 -12.11 19.06
C HIS A 34 31.67 -11.05 20.06
N ALA A 35 32.92 -10.59 19.89
CA ALA A 35 33.49 -9.50 20.67
C ALA A 35 33.54 -8.20 19.85
N ALA A 36 33.02 -7.12 20.40
CA ALA A 36 33.00 -5.80 19.76
C ALA A 36 33.42 -4.68 20.73
N HIS A 37 33.84 -3.55 20.16
CA HIS A 37 33.99 -2.30 20.89
C HIS A 37 32.62 -1.59 20.96
N PRO A 38 32.22 -0.93 22.06
CA PRO A 38 30.89 -0.33 22.16
C PRO A 38 30.65 0.77 21.12
N GLU A 39 31.66 1.54 20.72
CA GLU A 39 31.51 2.48 19.60
C GLU A 39 31.07 1.81 18.30
N ASP A 40 31.56 0.59 18.03
CA ASP A 40 31.18 -0.15 16.83
C ASP A 40 29.73 -0.67 16.95
N ILE A 41 29.30 -1.04 18.17
CA ILE A 41 27.90 -1.42 18.46
C ILE A 41 26.97 -0.22 18.26
N ILE A 42 27.34 0.94 18.82
CA ILE A 42 26.56 2.18 18.67
C ILE A 42 26.47 2.59 17.20
N ALA A 43 27.59 2.50 16.46
CA ALA A 43 27.61 2.76 15.03
C ALA A 43 26.67 1.81 14.27
N SER A 44 26.68 0.52 14.60
CA SER A 44 25.77 -0.48 14.02
C SER A 44 24.30 -0.15 14.31
N CYS A 45 23.96 0.18 15.56
CA CYS A 45 22.60 0.56 15.94
C CYS A 45 22.12 1.81 15.20
N ARG A 46 22.98 2.83 15.06
CA ARG A 46 22.68 4.06 14.31
C ARG A 46 22.52 3.79 12.82
N ALA A 47 23.38 2.95 12.24
CA ALA A 47 23.27 2.56 10.84
C ALA A 47 21.97 1.80 10.57
N LEU A 48 21.59 0.87 11.46
CA LEU A 48 20.32 0.14 11.37
C LEU A 48 19.13 1.09 11.47
N GLN A 49 19.15 2.04 12.42
CA GLN A 49 18.11 3.04 12.56
C GLN A 49 17.95 3.86 11.28
N ALA A 50 19.04 4.40 10.75
CA ALA A 50 19.03 5.18 9.51
C ALA A 50 18.48 4.36 8.32
N TYR A 51 18.84 3.09 8.23
CA TYR A 51 18.32 2.18 7.20
C TYR A 51 16.81 1.97 7.34
N VAL A 52 16.32 1.69 8.54
CA VAL A 52 14.88 1.49 8.79
C VAL A 52 14.09 2.76 8.48
N THR A 53 14.58 3.93 8.90
CA THR A 53 13.93 5.22 8.60
C THR A 53 13.86 5.45 7.10
N LYS A 54 14.96 5.23 6.36
CA LYS A 54 14.96 5.34 4.91
C LYS A 54 13.97 4.37 4.25
N MET A 55 13.93 3.12 4.72
CA MET A 55 13.01 2.11 4.22
C MET A 55 11.54 2.52 4.41
N GLN A 56 11.21 3.13 5.54
CA GLN A 56 9.87 3.68 5.80
C GLN A 56 9.54 4.83 4.86
N GLU A 57 10.45 5.80 4.71
CA GLU A 57 10.27 6.94 3.80
C GLU A 57 10.08 6.51 2.35
N ASP A 58 10.86 5.51 1.90
CA ASP A 58 10.75 4.94 0.56
C ASP A 58 9.39 4.25 0.35
N ALA A 59 8.93 3.47 1.34
CA ALA A 59 7.62 2.82 1.28
C ALA A 59 6.45 3.82 1.27
N GLU A 60 6.50 4.85 2.11
CA GLU A 60 5.50 5.92 2.15
C GLU A 60 5.45 6.74 0.85
N ARG A 61 6.60 6.93 0.20
CA ARG A 61 6.67 7.57 -1.12
C ARG A 61 6.02 6.68 -2.18
N GLU A 62 6.34 5.40 -2.22
CA GLU A 62 5.76 4.45 -3.18
C GLU A 62 4.23 4.36 -3.03
N LEU A 63 3.72 4.36 -1.79
CA LEU A 63 2.29 4.35 -1.51
C LEU A 63 1.60 5.61 -2.05
N ARG A 64 2.19 6.79 -1.83
CA ARG A 64 1.68 8.05 -2.38
C ARG A 64 1.66 8.06 -3.91
N GLU A 65 2.75 7.63 -4.54
CA GLU A 65 2.82 7.54 -6.00
C GLU A 65 1.82 6.52 -6.56
N PHE A 66 1.53 5.43 -5.84
CA PHE A 66 0.51 4.46 -6.21
C PHE A 66 -0.90 5.06 -6.14
N ASP A 67 -1.23 5.73 -5.04
CA ASP A 67 -2.52 6.40 -4.87
C ASP A 67 -2.75 7.48 -5.92
N GLU A 68 -1.73 8.27 -6.25
CA GLU A 68 -1.80 9.29 -7.31
C GLU A 68 -2.06 8.67 -8.68
N ARG A 69 -1.40 7.54 -9.00
CA ARG A 69 -1.65 6.79 -10.26
C ARG A 69 -3.07 6.26 -10.34
N ILE A 70 -3.63 5.75 -9.25
CA ILE A 70 -5.03 5.32 -9.20
C ILE A 70 -5.95 6.50 -9.43
N LYS A 71 -5.78 7.59 -8.68
CA LYS A 71 -6.60 8.80 -8.82
C LYS A 71 -6.55 9.36 -10.23
N ALA A 72 -5.37 9.38 -10.86
CA ALA A 72 -5.21 9.84 -12.23
C ALA A 72 -5.96 8.94 -13.23
N ARG A 73 -5.88 7.61 -13.08
CA ARG A 73 -6.63 6.66 -13.92
C ARG A 73 -8.13 6.82 -13.74
N GLU A 74 -8.60 6.86 -12.49
CA GLU A 74 -10.01 7.05 -12.19
C GLU A 74 -10.53 8.38 -12.73
N LEU A 75 -9.76 9.46 -12.60
CA LEU A 75 -10.13 10.77 -13.14
C LEU A 75 -10.23 10.73 -14.67
N ALA A 76 -9.29 10.06 -15.34
CA ALA A 76 -9.32 9.89 -16.79
C ALA A 76 -10.52 9.04 -17.23
N GLU A 77 -10.83 7.97 -16.52
CA GLU A 77 -11.99 7.13 -16.77
C GLU A 77 -13.29 7.90 -16.54
N LYS A 78 -13.40 8.62 -15.43
CA LYS A 78 -14.54 9.49 -15.10
C LYS A 78 -14.75 10.57 -16.17
N ARG A 79 -13.68 11.20 -16.66
CA ARG A 79 -13.71 12.15 -17.80
C ARG A 79 -14.13 11.49 -19.12
N ARG A 80 -13.77 10.22 -19.34
CA ARG A 80 -14.19 9.45 -20.51
C ARG A 80 -15.68 9.09 -20.44
N VAL A 81 -16.16 8.69 -19.27
CA VAL A 81 -17.54 8.22 -19.05
C VAL A 81 -18.53 9.40 -19.06
N ALA A 82 -18.15 10.56 -18.54
CA ALA A 82 -19.02 11.73 -18.47
C ALA A 82 -18.27 13.02 -18.88
N PRO A 83 -17.95 13.17 -20.17
CA PRO A 83 -17.32 14.38 -20.67
C PRO A 83 -18.23 15.59 -20.42
N GLY A 84 -17.73 16.61 -19.71
CA GLY A 84 -18.46 17.86 -19.46
C GLY A 84 -19.48 17.83 -18.30
N TRP A 85 -19.59 16.74 -17.53
CA TRP A 85 -20.46 16.68 -16.33
C TRP A 85 -19.69 16.84 -15.01
N LEU A 86 -18.45 16.35 -14.93
CA LEU A 86 -17.64 16.35 -13.70
C LEU A 86 -16.80 17.62 -13.47
N ASP A 87 -16.41 18.30 -14.55
CA ASP A 87 -15.55 19.48 -14.53
C ASP A 87 -16.36 20.78 -14.80
N SER A 88 -17.69 20.69 -14.85
CA SER A 88 -18.59 21.81 -15.13
C SER A 88 -19.43 22.14 -13.90
N GLU A 89 -19.38 23.38 -13.41
CA GLU A 89 -20.28 23.94 -12.36
C GLU A 89 -21.78 23.98 -12.77
N MET A 90 -22.14 23.29 -13.86
CA MET A 90 -23.50 23.31 -14.42
C MET A 90 -24.34 22.24 -13.75
N HIS A 91 -24.94 22.61 -12.62
CA HIS A 91 -25.95 21.81 -11.94
C HIS A 91 -27.20 21.75 -12.82
N ILE A 92 -27.75 20.54 -13.06
CA ILE A 92 -29.07 20.41 -13.70
C ILE A 92 -30.07 21.17 -12.84
N LEU A 93 -30.80 22.10 -13.46
CA LEU A 93 -31.91 22.78 -12.80
C LEU A 93 -32.99 21.74 -12.53
N GLU A 94 -33.27 21.45 -11.26
CA GLU A 94 -34.45 20.67 -10.92
C GLU A 94 -35.70 21.50 -11.24
N PRO A 95 -36.68 20.95 -11.98
CA PRO A 95 -37.92 21.66 -12.24
C PRO A 95 -38.67 21.87 -10.91
N GLU A 96 -39.05 23.11 -10.64
CA GLU A 96 -39.90 23.45 -9.51
C GLU A 96 -41.20 22.63 -9.62
N ARG A 97 -41.43 21.72 -8.66
CA ARG A 97 -42.71 21.02 -8.57
C ARG A 97 -43.75 22.04 -8.11
N THR A 98 -44.41 22.70 -9.05
CA THR A 98 -45.71 23.31 -8.80
C THR A 98 -46.70 22.18 -8.53
N THR A 99 -46.74 21.69 -7.30
CA THR A 99 -47.94 21.04 -6.78
C THR A 99 -48.94 22.14 -6.51
N PRO A 100 -50.09 22.23 -7.23
CA PRO A 100 -51.27 22.56 -6.49
C PRO A 100 -51.46 21.41 -5.51
N ALA A 101 -51.51 21.73 -4.22
CA ALA A 101 -52.08 20.81 -3.27
C ALA A 101 -53.40 20.29 -3.85
N GLN A 102 -53.61 18.96 -3.79
CA GLN A 102 -54.87 18.28 -3.48
C GLN A 102 -55.21 17.08 -4.40
N GLN A 103 -55.20 15.88 -3.77
CA GLN A 103 -56.06 14.70 -4.03
C GLN A 103 -55.83 13.94 -5.36
N GLN A 104 -55.67 12.62 -5.46
CA GLN A 104 -56.05 11.38 -4.75
C GLN A 104 -54.96 10.32 -5.11
N GLY A 105 -54.56 9.35 -4.28
CA GLY A 105 -55.36 8.19 -3.88
C GLY A 105 -55.26 7.03 -4.89
N ALA A 106 -54.50 5.99 -4.52
CA ALA A 106 -54.70 4.56 -4.81
C ALA A 106 -54.45 3.96 -6.23
N GLU A 107 -53.58 2.92 -6.22
CA GLU A 107 -53.81 1.54 -6.73
C GLU A 107 -53.85 1.19 -8.24
N ASN A 108 -52.99 0.21 -8.58
CA ASN A 108 -53.14 -0.93 -9.52
C ASN A 108 -53.28 -0.72 -11.06
N GLY A 109 -52.59 -1.59 -11.81
CA GLY A 109 -52.54 -1.66 -13.30
C GLY A 109 -53.82 -2.16 -14.00
N PRO A 110 -53.79 -2.43 -15.32
CA PRO A 110 -53.48 -3.79 -15.80
C PRO A 110 -52.78 -3.93 -17.19
N GLU A 111 -52.55 -5.19 -17.56
CA GLU A 111 -51.80 -5.81 -18.68
C GLU A 111 -52.28 -5.47 -20.11
N ASN A 112 -51.39 -5.62 -21.11
CA ASN A 112 -51.76 -6.13 -22.44
C ASN A 112 -50.62 -6.93 -23.11
N GLN A 113 -51.01 -7.97 -23.84
CA GLN A 113 -50.22 -9.14 -24.20
C GLN A 113 -49.56 -9.06 -25.59
N ASN A 114 -48.38 -9.67 -25.69
CA ASN A 114 -47.85 -10.48 -26.80
C ASN A 114 -47.71 -9.89 -28.22
N ALA A 115 -46.47 -9.58 -28.62
CA ALA A 115 -45.99 -9.73 -29.99
C ALA A 115 -44.53 -10.21 -29.99
N GLN A 116 -44.33 -11.31 -30.71
CA GLN A 116 -43.13 -12.15 -30.79
C GLN A 116 -42.11 -11.60 -31.80
N SER A 117 -40.84 -12.00 -31.60
CA SER A 117 -39.73 -12.02 -32.56
C SER A 117 -39.08 -10.72 -33.00
N GLY A 118 -37.84 -10.53 -32.54
CA GLY A 118 -36.88 -9.58 -33.08
C GLY A 118 -35.52 -9.75 -32.42
N THR A 119 -34.72 -10.70 -32.93
CA THR A 119 -33.32 -10.92 -32.62
C THR A 119 -32.55 -9.59 -32.54
N ASN A 120 -32.14 -9.19 -31.35
CA ASN A 120 -31.14 -8.14 -31.15
C ASN A 120 -30.13 -8.62 -30.12
N THR A 121 -29.07 -9.23 -30.64
CA THR A 121 -27.80 -9.48 -29.98
C THR A 121 -27.22 -8.15 -29.48
N ASN A 122 -27.30 -7.89 -28.18
CA ASN A 122 -26.55 -6.81 -27.53
C ASN A 122 -26.10 -7.28 -26.14
N ALA A 123 -24.98 -8.02 -26.12
CA ALA A 123 -23.81 -7.84 -25.27
C ALA A 123 -23.95 -7.28 -23.83
N THR A 124 -24.99 -7.69 -23.11
CA THR A 124 -25.07 -7.66 -21.64
C THR A 124 -25.72 -8.95 -21.14
N GLU A 125 -25.39 -10.08 -21.77
CA GLU A 125 -25.61 -11.40 -21.16
C GLU A 125 -24.65 -11.51 -19.97
N ASP A 126 -25.13 -10.99 -18.86
CA ASP A 126 -25.07 -11.61 -17.55
C ASP A 126 -23.69 -12.10 -17.08
N GLN A 127 -22.74 -11.17 -17.01
CA GLN A 127 -21.47 -11.38 -16.29
C GLN A 127 -21.70 -11.90 -14.85
N GLY A 128 -22.84 -11.54 -14.23
CA GLY A 128 -23.24 -12.06 -12.92
C GLY A 128 -23.47 -13.57 -12.95
N ALA A 129 -24.25 -14.07 -13.91
CA ALA A 129 -24.47 -15.51 -14.09
C ALA A 129 -23.21 -16.26 -14.56
N GLU A 130 -22.30 -15.62 -15.30
CA GLU A 130 -21.01 -16.24 -15.60
C GLU A 130 -20.19 -16.44 -14.33
N LEU A 131 -20.07 -15.42 -13.47
CA LEU A 131 -19.38 -15.52 -12.19
C LEU A 131 -20.01 -16.57 -11.27
N ASP A 132 -21.34 -16.63 -11.19
CA ASP A 132 -22.04 -17.65 -10.39
C ASP A 132 -21.83 -19.07 -10.94
N ARG A 133 -21.72 -19.24 -12.26
CA ARG A 133 -21.41 -20.54 -12.89
C ARG A 133 -20.00 -21.02 -12.55
N VAL A 134 -18.99 -20.13 -12.53
CA VAL A 134 -17.60 -20.53 -12.20
C VAL A 134 -17.37 -20.69 -10.71
N PHE A 135 -17.99 -19.85 -9.87
CA PHE A 135 -17.66 -19.74 -8.45
C PHE A 135 -18.74 -20.25 -7.50
N GLY A 136 -20.01 -20.31 -7.91
CA GLY A 136 -21.13 -20.74 -7.07
C GLY A 136 -21.08 -22.22 -6.67
N GLY A 137 -20.25 -23.03 -7.34
CA GLY A 137 -20.00 -24.43 -7.00
C GLY A 137 -18.87 -24.69 -6.00
N MET A 138 -18.11 -23.67 -5.57
CA MET A 138 -17.02 -23.85 -4.61
C MET A 138 -17.55 -23.94 -3.18
N ALA A 139 -18.06 -25.11 -2.81
CA ALA A 139 -18.25 -25.44 -1.39
C ALA A 139 -16.87 -25.53 -0.72
N LEU A 140 -16.47 -24.47 -0.02
CA LEU A 140 -15.32 -24.49 0.90
C LEU A 140 -15.60 -25.54 1.98
N LYS A 141 -14.79 -26.60 2.00
CA LYS A 141 -14.85 -27.68 2.97
C LYS A 141 -13.81 -27.48 4.06
#